data_AF-E3I665-F1
#
_entry.id   AF-E3I665-F1
#
_cell.length_a   1.000
_cell.length_b   1.000
_cell.length_c   1.000
_cell.angle_alpha   90.00
_cell.angle_beta   90.00
_cell.angle_gamma   90.00
#
_symmetry.space_group_name_H-M   'P 1'
#
loop_
_entity.id
_entity.type
_entity.pdbx_description
1 polymer ?
#
loop_
_entity_poly.entity_id
_entity_poly.type
_entity_poly.pdbx_seq_one_letter_code
_entity_poly.pdbx_strand_id
1 'polypeptide(L)'
;MSAPKTIDAFFVPAGRDPLTEAFSGREFSPPWRGSVAIDPAEAGSAVARAFATPRAEPAAVYINVPYCQSRCLFCGFFQNVWRPELSDAYVNDVVAEMEEMAATPLVSTAPIESVYLGGGTPSALLSAPLARLIANVRRLLPLDPECEITVEGRAYGFGLEKAVAAFDAGANRVSLGVQTFDTAVRRRLGRKLDGAATLAFLNDLAALDRASIVCDLMYGLPGQTREIWRRDIETVASSRIDGVTLYALNIFRGGPLAKSIADEKLPPAALVGEQAQMYVEAAEFLVAEGFRQVSQSHFARGDHERNRYNSGIKRGVPCIPFGPGAGGQAHGVRWSNLVSIDERKAAKAEGQAPIAGASRMPPAYAAQAAITAGLEAGSLPIDVVDAIAPGFARAAAPLLDNWTAAGLGRVDGGVFRATRAGTFWITNLTGGLYAALDAIPHTVTATEEIA
;
A
#
# COMPACT_ATOMS: atom_id res chain seq x y z
N MET A 1 -20.99 -9.59 0.39
CA MET A 1 -20.15 -9.00 1.46
C MET A 1 -20.85 -9.23 2.78
N SER A 2 -20.15 -9.56 3.86
CA SER A 2 -20.76 -9.62 5.19
C SER A 2 -21.26 -8.24 5.60
N ALA A 3 -22.33 -8.17 6.40
CA ALA A 3 -22.85 -6.91 6.93
C ALA A 3 -21.74 -6.13 7.67
N PRO A 4 -21.75 -4.79 7.66
CA PRO A 4 -20.81 -3.99 8.44
C PRO A 4 -20.90 -4.38 9.91
N LYS A 5 -19.76 -4.58 10.56
CA LYS A 5 -19.71 -4.84 12.00
C LYS A 5 -20.05 -3.55 12.77
N THR A 6 -20.76 -3.69 13.87
CA THR A 6 -20.99 -2.61 14.84
C THR A 6 -19.76 -2.43 15.74
N ILE A 7 -19.73 -1.36 16.53
CA ILE A 7 -18.63 -1.07 17.47
C ILE A 7 -18.39 -2.23 18.46
N ASP A 8 -19.42 -3.00 18.80
CA ASP A 8 -19.32 -4.10 19.78
C ASP A 8 -18.31 -5.18 19.39
N ALA A 9 -18.12 -5.39 18.08
CA ALA A 9 -17.16 -6.35 17.56
C ALA A 9 -15.69 -5.95 17.80
N PHE A 10 -15.45 -4.70 18.24
CA PHE A 10 -14.13 -4.13 18.40
C PHE A 10 -13.79 -3.79 19.86
N PHE A 11 -14.62 -4.20 20.83
CA PHE A 11 -14.25 -4.15 22.23
C PHE A 11 -13.26 -5.26 22.58
N VAL A 12 -12.21 -4.90 23.31
CA VAL A 12 -11.27 -5.83 23.92
C VAL A 12 -11.84 -6.32 25.25
N PRO A 13 -12.00 -7.64 25.45
CA PRO A 13 -12.41 -8.18 26.73
C PRO A 13 -11.40 -7.87 27.85
N ALA A 14 -11.91 -7.66 29.08
CA ALA A 14 -11.05 -7.40 30.23
C ALA A 14 -10.07 -8.57 30.51
N GLY A 15 -8.86 -8.24 30.96
CA GLY A 15 -7.84 -9.23 31.37
C GLY A 15 -7.13 -9.94 30.22
N ARG A 16 -7.33 -9.53 28.97
CA ARG A 16 -6.60 -10.04 27.80
C ARG A 16 -5.24 -9.39 27.66
N ASP A 17 -4.26 -10.17 27.21
CA ASP A 17 -2.96 -9.62 26.80
C ASP A 17 -3.15 -8.69 25.58
N PRO A 18 -2.78 -7.40 25.67
CA PRO A 18 -3.02 -6.44 24.59
C PRO A 18 -2.34 -6.82 23.28
N LEU A 19 -1.16 -7.44 23.36
CA LEU A 19 -0.37 -7.70 22.17
C LEU A 19 -0.90 -8.91 21.40
N THR A 20 -1.20 -10.00 22.10
CA THR A 20 -1.45 -11.32 21.51
C THR A 20 -2.90 -11.75 21.56
N GLU A 21 -3.72 -11.16 22.43
CA GLU A 21 -5.09 -11.63 22.70
C GLU A 21 -6.16 -10.54 22.59
N ALA A 22 -5.82 -9.32 22.19
CA ALA A 22 -6.79 -8.22 22.11
C ALA A 22 -7.95 -8.52 21.14
N PHE A 23 -7.66 -9.21 20.04
CA PHE A 23 -8.65 -9.67 19.06
C PHE A 23 -8.35 -11.11 18.64
N SER A 24 -9.38 -11.84 18.19
CA SER A 24 -9.23 -13.24 17.73
C SER A 24 -8.43 -13.37 16.42
N GLY A 25 -8.27 -12.27 15.69
CA GLY A 25 -7.50 -12.20 14.46
C GLY A 25 -7.43 -10.79 13.91
N ARG A 26 -6.49 -10.56 13.01
CA ARG A 26 -6.36 -9.27 12.32
C ARG A 26 -7.49 -9.12 11.32
N GLU A 27 -8.13 -7.96 11.33
CA GLU A 27 -9.18 -7.65 10.37
C GLU A 27 -8.62 -7.00 9.12
N PHE A 28 -9.31 -7.23 7.99
CA PHE A 28 -9.10 -6.46 6.77
C PHE A 28 -10.15 -5.35 6.73
N SER A 29 -9.70 -4.10 6.88
CA SER A 29 -10.53 -2.92 6.64
C SER A 29 -10.21 -2.39 5.23
N PRO A 30 -11.00 -2.76 4.20
CA PRO A 30 -10.69 -2.37 2.84
C PRO A 30 -10.76 -0.85 2.66
N PRO A 31 -9.88 -0.24 1.86
CA PRO A 31 -9.95 1.19 1.54
C PRO A 31 -11.22 1.57 0.75
N TRP A 32 -11.97 0.57 0.26
CA TRP A 32 -13.25 0.74 -0.44
C TRP A 32 -14.49 0.46 0.41
N ARG A 33 -14.34 0.37 1.73
CA ARG A 33 -15.47 0.17 2.66
C ARG A 33 -16.53 1.25 2.43
N GLY A 34 -17.78 0.84 2.28
CA GLY A 34 -18.92 1.74 2.04
C GLY A 34 -19.01 2.31 0.62
N SER A 35 -18.11 1.95 -0.30
CA SER A 35 -18.24 2.35 -1.70
C SER A 35 -19.39 1.60 -2.37
N VAL A 36 -20.15 2.29 -3.22
CA VAL A 36 -21.28 1.73 -3.97
C VAL A 36 -20.88 1.57 -5.43
N ALA A 37 -21.04 0.37 -5.99
CA ALA A 37 -20.73 0.13 -7.40
C ALA A 37 -21.55 1.04 -8.31
N ILE A 38 -20.90 1.62 -9.32
CA ILE A 38 -21.57 2.35 -10.40
C ILE A 38 -22.01 1.31 -11.43
N ASP A 39 -23.18 1.53 -12.04
CA ASP A 39 -23.65 0.68 -13.13
C ASP A 39 -22.56 0.57 -14.22
N PRO A 40 -22.22 -0.65 -14.71
CA PRO A 40 -21.22 -0.83 -15.75
C PRO A 40 -21.43 0.07 -16.99
N ALA A 41 -22.67 0.35 -17.39
CA ALA A 41 -22.98 1.22 -18.52
C ALA A 41 -22.66 2.69 -18.24
N GLU A 42 -22.69 3.13 -16.97
CA GLU A 42 -22.39 4.50 -16.56
C GLU A 42 -20.92 4.71 -16.15
N ALA A 43 -20.20 3.62 -15.88
CA ALA A 43 -18.85 3.66 -15.33
C ALA A 43 -17.89 4.50 -16.20
N GLY A 44 -17.96 4.35 -17.53
CA GLY A 44 -17.11 5.11 -18.46
C GLY A 44 -17.36 6.61 -18.38
N SER A 45 -18.62 7.02 -18.35
CA SER A 45 -19.03 8.42 -18.23
C SER A 45 -18.64 9.00 -16.87
N ALA A 46 -18.78 8.23 -15.78
CA ALA A 46 -18.38 8.65 -14.45
C ALA A 46 -16.87 8.91 -14.35
N VAL A 47 -16.04 8.02 -14.91
CA VAL A 47 -14.59 8.19 -14.95
C VAL A 47 -14.20 9.35 -15.86
N ALA A 48 -14.82 9.50 -17.03
CA ALA A 48 -14.58 10.63 -17.93
C ALA A 48 -14.88 11.97 -17.25
N ARG A 49 -15.98 12.08 -16.49
CA ARG A 49 -16.27 13.27 -15.67
C ARG A 49 -15.21 13.53 -14.63
N ALA A 50 -14.69 12.50 -13.96
CA ALA A 50 -13.62 12.66 -12.98
C ALA A 50 -12.36 13.25 -13.66
N PHE A 51 -11.96 12.74 -14.82
CA PHE A 51 -10.82 13.31 -15.58
C PHE A 51 -11.07 14.72 -16.11
N ALA A 52 -12.32 15.06 -16.45
CA ALA A 52 -12.72 16.39 -16.88
C ALA A 52 -12.84 17.43 -15.75
N THR A 53 -12.74 17.00 -14.48
CA THR A 53 -12.88 17.88 -13.33
C THR A 53 -11.50 18.32 -12.83
N PRO A 54 -11.25 19.63 -12.60
CA PRO A 54 -9.99 20.10 -12.04
C PRO A 54 -9.88 19.74 -10.55
N ARG A 55 -8.65 19.59 -10.06
CA ARG A 55 -8.36 19.44 -8.62
C ARG A 55 -7.53 20.61 -8.12
N ALA A 56 -7.58 20.88 -6.81
CA ALA A 56 -6.79 21.93 -6.17
C ALA A 56 -5.61 21.36 -5.36
N GLU A 57 -5.76 20.13 -4.89
CA GLU A 57 -4.81 19.40 -4.06
C GLU A 57 -3.78 18.62 -4.90
N PRO A 58 -2.58 18.34 -4.36
CA PRO A 58 -1.62 17.42 -4.97
C PRO A 58 -2.19 16.00 -5.14
N ALA A 59 -1.68 15.28 -6.13
CA ALA A 59 -2.08 13.90 -6.40
C ALA A 59 -0.89 12.96 -6.42
N ALA A 60 -1.19 11.67 -6.27
CA ALA A 60 -0.29 10.56 -6.51
C ALA A 60 -0.57 9.94 -7.89
N VAL A 61 0.43 9.32 -8.48
CA VAL A 61 0.31 8.51 -9.70
C VAL A 61 0.73 7.08 -9.39
N TYR A 62 -0.09 6.12 -9.80
CA TYR A 62 0.23 4.70 -9.72
C TYR A 62 0.34 4.10 -11.11
N ILE A 63 1.47 3.45 -11.40
CA ILE A 63 1.70 2.77 -12.68
C ILE A 63 1.84 1.28 -12.40
N ASN A 64 0.87 0.50 -12.87
CA ASN A 64 0.86 -0.95 -12.65
C ASN A 64 1.65 -1.69 -13.74
N VAL A 65 2.76 -2.33 -13.37
CA VAL A 65 3.52 -3.24 -14.23
C VAL A 65 3.05 -4.67 -13.93
N PRO A 66 2.27 -5.33 -14.81
CA PRO A 66 1.51 -6.54 -14.46
C PRO A 66 2.32 -7.83 -14.56
N TYR A 67 3.65 -7.75 -14.65
CA TYR A 67 4.52 -8.88 -14.99
C TYR A 67 5.43 -9.31 -13.84
N CYS A 68 5.60 -10.62 -13.71
CA CYS A 68 6.54 -11.23 -12.76
C CYS A 68 7.38 -12.31 -13.46
N GLN A 69 8.68 -12.36 -13.19
CA GLN A 69 9.57 -13.43 -13.67
C GLN A 69 9.30 -14.80 -13.02
N SER A 70 8.69 -14.80 -11.84
CA SER A 70 8.27 -16.01 -11.13
C SER A 70 7.15 -15.69 -10.16
N ARG A 71 6.32 -16.70 -9.84
CA ARG A 71 5.27 -16.59 -8.83
C ARG A 71 5.84 -16.88 -7.44
N CYS A 72 5.74 -15.91 -6.53
CA CYS A 72 5.96 -16.15 -5.10
C CYS A 72 4.72 -16.80 -4.50
N LEU A 73 4.88 -17.80 -3.61
CA LEU A 73 3.73 -18.56 -3.10
C LEU A 73 2.75 -17.71 -2.26
N PHE A 74 3.27 -16.70 -1.57
CA PHE A 74 2.51 -15.77 -0.72
C PHE A 74 1.82 -14.65 -1.51
N CYS A 75 2.18 -14.43 -2.78
CA CYS A 75 1.80 -13.22 -3.50
C CYS A 75 0.37 -13.34 -4.07
N GLY A 76 -0.47 -12.36 -3.73
CA GLY A 76 -1.81 -12.18 -4.31
C GLY A 76 -1.83 -11.35 -5.61
N PHE A 77 -0.70 -10.74 -5.99
CA PHE A 77 -0.60 -9.80 -7.12
C PHE A 77 -0.05 -10.41 -8.42
N PHE A 78 0.31 -11.70 -8.42
CA PHE A 78 0.82 -12.36 -9.63
C PHE A 78 -0.27 -12.43 -10.70
N GLN A 79 -0.10 -11.66 -11.77
CA GLN A 79 -1.03 -11.62 -12.90
C GLN A 79 -0.45 -12.30 -14.14
N ASN A 80 0.70 -11.83 -14.64
CA ASN A 80 1.27 -12.32 -15.90
C ASN A 80 2.73 -12.80 -15.75
N VAL A 81 3.09 -13.83 -16.49
CA VAL A 81 4.48 -14.30 -16.63
C VAL A 81 5.25 -13.31 -17.50
N TRP A 82 6.40 -12.85 -17.02
CA TRP A 82 7.27 -11.94 -17.75
C TRP A 82 7.93 -12.60 -18.97
N ARG A 83 8.00 -11.86 -20.09
CA ARG A 83 8.81 -12.17 -21.28
C ARG A 83 9.47 -10.87 -21.79
N PRO A 84 10.77 -10.86 -22.12
CA PRO A 84 11.49 -9.63 -22.50
C PRO A 84 10.85 -8.85 -23.66
N GLU A 85 10.26 -9.55 -24.62
CA GLU A 85 9.68 -8.98 -25.85
C GLU A 85 8.42 -8.14 -25.57
N LEU A 86 7.83 -8.29 -24.37
CA LEU A 86 6.66 -7.51 -23.94
C LEU A 86 7.04 -6.11 -23.46
N SER A 87 8.31 -5.84 -23.17
CA SER A 87 8.74 -4.62 -22.48
C SER A 87 8.39 -3.35 -23.25
N ASP A 88 8.72 -3.30 -24.54
CA ASP A 88 8.47 -2.12 -25.35
C ASP A 88 6.98 -1.91 -25.63
N ALA A 89 6.26 -2.98 -25.96
CA ALA A 89 4.83 -2.92 -26.22
C ALA A 89 4.04 -2.42 -25.00
N TYR A 90 4.41 -2.89 -23.80
CA TYR A 90 3.82 -2.41 -22.54
C TYR A 90 4.11 -0.93 -22.30
N VAL A 91 5.39 -0.52 -22.39
CA VAL A 91 5.77 0.88 -22.13
C VAL A 91 5.11 1.82 -23.14
N ASN A 92 5.01 1.43 -24.41
CA ASN A 92 4.35 2.24 -25.43
C ASN A 92 2.86 2.41 -25.15
N ASP A 93 2.16 1.36 -24.73
CA ASP A 93 0.73 1.44 -24.36
C ASP A 93 0.48 2.36 -23.15
N VAL A 94 1.35 2.28 -22.12
CA VAL A 94 1.24 3.14 -20.93
C VAL A 94 1.61 4.60 -21.25
N VAL A 95 2.63 4.82 -22.09
CA VAL A 95 2.99 6.18 -22.52
C VAL A 95 1.89 6.82 -23.35
N ALA A 96 1.29 6.08 -24.29
CA ALA A 96 0.14 6.58 -25.05
C ALA A 96 -1.04 6.95 -24.15
N GLU A 97 -1.35 6.11 -23.14
CA GLU A 97 -2.37 6.43 -22.13
C GLU A 97 -2.03 7.70 -21.33
N MET A 98 -0.77 7.88 -20.93
CA MET A 98 -0.34 9.12 -20.26
C MET A 98 -0.46 10.34 -21.19
N GLU A 99 -0.13 10.21 -22.48
CA GLU A 99 -0.25 11.29 -23.47
C GLU A 99 -1.70 11.73 -23.66
N GLU A 100 -2.64 10.77 -23.75
CA GLU A 100 -4.07 11.04 -23.83
C GLU A 100 -4.59 11.77 -22.58
N MET A 101 -4.11 11.39 -21.40
CA MET A 101 -4.62 11.91 -20.12
C MET A 101 -3.91 13.18 -19.66
N ALA A 102 -2.70 13.48 -20.14
CA ALA A 102 -1.84 14.55 -19.63
C ALA A 102 -2.51 15.94 -19.64
N ALA A 103 -3.31 16.23 -20.66
CA ALA A 103 -4.00 17.50 -20.83
C ALA A 103 -5.36 17.57 -20.11
N THR A 104 -5.82 16.47 -19.50
CA THR A 104 -7.10 16.47 -18.78
C THR A 104 -7.02 17.36 -17.54
N PRO A 105 -8.12 18.02 -17.13
CA PRO A 105 -8.16 18.84 -15.92
C PRO A 105 -7.69 18.10 -14.65
N LEU A 106 -8.03 16.82 -14.46
CA LEU A 106 -7.60 16.05 -13.30
C LEU A 106 -6.07 15.91 -13.22
N VAL A 107 -5.40 15.74 -14.37
CA VAL A 107 -3.95 15.56 -14.42
C VAL A 107 -3.22 16.91 -14.36
N SER A 108 -3.62 17.87 -15.18
CA SER A 108 -2.84 19.07 -15.49
C SER A 108 -2.93 20.23 -14.47
N THR A 109 -3.95 20.26 -13.61
CA THR A 109 -4.31 21.48 -12.87
C THR A 109 -3.55 21.72 -11.58
N ALA A 110 -2.96 20.68 -10.99
CA ALA A 110 -2.16 20.79 -9.76
C ALA A 110 -0.98 19.81 -9.80
N PRO A 111 0.03 19.95 -8.91
CA PRO A 111 1.22 19.10 -8.95
C PRO A 111 0.96 17.62 -8.65
N ILE A 112 1.82 16.74 -9.17
CA ILE A 112 1.95 15.34 -8.75
C ILE A 112 3.10 15.25 -7.74
N GLU A 113 2.81 14.84 -6.49
CA GLU A 113 3.80 14.77 -5.41
C GLU A 113 4.56 13.44 -5.35
N SER A 114 3.98 12.39 -5.94
CA SER A 114 4.57 11.07 -5.97
C SER A 114 4.09 10.23 -7.15
N VAL A 115 4.99 9.41 -7.66
CA VAL A 115 4.76 8.43 -8.71
C VAL A 115 5.27 7.08 -8.21
N TYR A 116 4.46 6.05 -8.32
CA TYR A 116 4.80 4.72 -7.82
C TYR A 116 4.62 3.69 -8.93
N LEU A 117 5.75 3.14 -9.41
CA LEU A 117 5.75 2.00 -10.30
C LEU A 117 5.70 0.76 -9.42
N GLY A 118 4.61 0.00 -9.52
CA GLY A 118 4.38 -1.19 -8.69
C GLY A 118 3.66 -2.32 -9.43
N GLY A 119 3.05 -3.22 -8.67
CA GLY A 119 2.18 -4.29 -9.17
C GLY A 119 2.85 -5.65 -9.14
N GLY A 120 3.25 -6.14 -10.30
CA GLY A 120 4.03 -7.36 -10.42
C GLY A 120 5.49 -7.12 -10.04
N THR A 121 6.30 -6.68 -10.99
CA THR A 121 7.71 -6.35 -10.77
C THR A 121 8.16 -5.34 -11.83
N PRO A 122 8.11 -4.02 -11.57
CA PRO A 122 8.63 -3.01 -12.49
C PRO A 122 10.08 -3.24 -12.90
N SER A 123 10.93 -3.71 -11.97
CA SER A 123 12.32 -4.06 -12.26
C SER A 123 12.50 -5.23 -13.25
N ALA A 124 11.43 -5.94 -13.61
CA ALA A 124 11.45 -6.96 -14.65
C ALA A 124 11.56 -6.36 -16.06
N LEU A 125 11.06 -5.14 -16.27
CA LEU A 125 11.21 -4.42 -17.53
C LEU A 125 12.69 -4.33 -17.94
N LEU A 126 12.94 -4.30 -19.25
CA LEU A 126 14.29 -4.07 -19.76
C LEU A 126 14.76 -2.66 -19.40
N SER A 127 16.09 -2.46 -19.36
CA SER A 127 16.71 -1.20 -18.90
C SER A 127 16.21 0.03 -19.67
N ALA A 128 16.35 0.01 -21.00
CA ALA A 128 15.93 1.13 -21.84
C ALA A 128 14.41 1.41 -21.79
N PRO A 129 13.51 0.40 -21.83
CA PRO A 129 12.08 0.63 -21.64
C PRO A 129 11.71 1.20 -20.26
N LEU A 130 12.33 0.72 -19.17
CA LEU A 130 12.08 1.27 -17.83
C LEU A 130 12.51 2.75 -17.74
N ALA A 131 13.71 3.07 -18.23
CA ALA A 131 14.21 4.44 -18.29
C ALA A 131 13.29 5.32 -19.16
N ARG A 132 12.82 4.81 -20.30
CA ARG A 132 11.88 5.52 -21.20
C ARG A 132 10.54 5.79 -20.52
N LEU A 133 10.01 4.85 -19.74
CA LEU A 133 8.78 5.05 -18.98
C LEU A 133 8.93 6.18 -17.97
N ILE A 134 9.99 6.15 -17.15
CA ILE A 134 10.27 7.17 -16.13
C ILE A 134 10.52 8.55 -16.76
N ALA A 135 11.27 8.60 -17.87
CA ALA A 135 11.50 9.85 -18.60
C ALA A 135 10.19 10.45 -19.14
N ASN A 136 9.24 9.63 -19.60
CA ASN A 136 7.94 10.10 -20.06
C ASN A 136 7.04 10.57 -18.91
N VAL A 137 7.10 9.93 -17.73
CA VAL A 137 6.44 10.44 -16.51
C VAL A 137 6.88 11.89 -16.25
N ARG A 138 8.18 12.16 -16.26
CA ARG A 138 8.71 13.52 -16.05
C ARG A 138 8.34 14.51 -17.14
N ARG A 139 8.23 14.05 -18.38
CA ARG A 139 7.89 14.89 -19.54
C ARG A 139 6.41 15.25 -19.58
N LEU A 140 5.53 14.31 -19.23
CA LEU A 140 4.10 14.40 -19.48
C LEU A 140 3.28 14.87 -18.28
N LEU A 141 3.75 14.61 -17.07
CA LEU A 141 3.00 14.90 -15.85
C LEU A 141 3.54 16.16 -15.17
N PRO A 142 2.66 16.99 -14.56
CA PRO A 142 3.08 18.19 -13.83
C PRO A 142 3.66 17.80 -12.47
N LEU A 143 4.88 17.27 -12.46
CA LEU A 143 5.53 16.82 -11.23
C LEU A 143 5.92 18.00 -10.33
N ASP A 144 5.69 17.83 -9.02
CA ASP A 144 6.33 18.65 -8.00
C ASP A 144 7.86 18.56 -8.14
N PRO A 145 8.64 19.64 -7.91
CA PRO A 145 10.10 19.60 -7.99
C PRO A 145 10.75 18.54 -7.09
N GLU A 146 10.10 18.23 -5.96
CA GLU A 146 10.54 17.21 -5.00
C GLU A 146 9.80 15.87 -5.17
N CYS A 147 9.11 15.67 -6.30
CA CYS A 147 8.30 14.47 -6.54
C CYS A 147 9.09 13.18 -6.28
N GLU A 148 8.52 12.30 -5.46
CA GLU A 148 9.08 10.98 -5.21
C GLU A 148 8.68 10.03 -6.35
N ILE A 149 9.65 9.50 -7.10
CA ILE A 149 9.42 8.50 -8.15
C ILE A 149 10.00 7.17 -7.66
N THR A 150 9.10 6.29 -7.20
CA THR A 150 9.46 4.97 -6.68
C THR A 150 9.44 3.91 -7.79
N VAL A 151 10.47 3.07 -7.83
CA VAL A 151 10.50 1.82 -8.59
C VAL A 151 10.48 0.64 -7.63
N GLU A 152 9.40 -0.15 -7.64
CA GLU A 152 9.39 -1.45 -6.98
C GLU A 152 10.22 -2.47 -7.76
N GLY A 153 10.87 -3.37 -7.02
CA GLY A 153 11.67 -4.40 -7.65
C GLY A 153 12.00 -5.59 -6.78
N ARG A 154 12.79 -6.45 -7.38
CA ARG A 154 13.44 -7.59 -6.72
C ARG A 154 14.86 -7.69 -7.23
N ALA A 155 15.78 -8.14 -6.38
CA ALA A 155 17.19 -8.30 -6.76
C ALA A 155 17.41 -9.23 -7.96
N TYR A 156 16.60 -10.27 -8.10
CA TYR A 156 16.69 -11.17 -9.24
C TYR A 156 16.22 -10.47 -10.53
N GLY A 157 17.14 -10.30 -11.49
CA GLY A 157 16.86 -9.63 -12.77
C GLY A 157 16.93 -8.10 -12.73
N PHE A 158 17.34 -7.52 -11.59
CA PHE A 158 17.59 -6.10 -11.42
C PHE A 158 19.08 -5.90 -11.11
N GLY A 159 19.86 -5.41 -12.06
CA GLY A 159 21.28 -5.13 -11.88
C GLY A 159 21.55 -3.63 -11.71
N LEU A 160 22.77 -3.29 -11.28
CA LEU A 160 23.18 -1.89 -11.03
C LEU A 160 23.07 -1.01 -12.28
N GLU A 161 23.45 -1.50 -13.45
CA GLU A 161 23.31 -0.75 -14.71
C GLU A 161 21.86 -0.32 -14.96
N LYS A 162 20.90 -1.22 -14.70
CA LYS A 162 19.48 -0.91 -14.82
C LYS A 162 19.02 0.10 -13.77
N ALA A 163 19.53 0.00 -12.54
CA ALA A 163 19.20 0.96 -11.48
C ALA A 163 19.72 2.36 -11.82
N VAL A 164 20.98 2.47 -12.27
CA VAL A 164 21.57 3.72 -12.73
C VAL A 164 20.76 4.32 -13.88
N ALA A 165 20.37 3.52 -14.88
CA ALA A 165 19.51 4.00 -15.97
C ALA A 165 18.15 4.52 -15.49
N ALA A 166 17.55 3.89 -14.47
CA ALA A 166 16.31 4.37 -13.85
C ALA A 166 16.53 5.69 -13.10
N PHE A 167 17.66 5.83 -12.39
CA PHE A 167 18.03 7.07 -11.67
C PHE A 167 18.31 8.22 -12.63
N ASP A 168 19.04 7.96 -13.71
CA ASP A 168 19.31 8.96 -14.76
C ASP A 168 18.02 9.42 -15.45
N ALA A 169 17.04 8.52 -15.57
CA ALA A 169 15.70 8.88 -16.05
C ALA A 169 14.88 9.68 -15.03
N GLY A 170 15.22 9.59 -13.74
CA GLY A 170 14.67 10.40 -12.65
C GLY A 170 14.00 9.64 -11.51
N ALA A 171 14.10 8.31 -11.45
CA ALA A 171 13.72 7.59 -10.24
C ALA A 171 14.63 8.02 -9.08
N ASN A 172 14.03 8.25 -7.91
CA ASN A 172 14.75 8.71 -6.72
C ASN A 172 14.40 7.88 -5.47
N ARG A 173 13.64 6.79 -5.64
CA ARG A 173 13.36 5.80 -4.60
C ARG A 173 13.23 4.40 -5.17
N VAL A 174 13.76 3.40 -4.48
CA VAL A 174 13.65 1.98 -4.84
C VAL A 174 13.13 1.19 -3.65
N SER A 175 12.05 0.44 -3.87
CA SER A 175 11.56 -0.54 -2.88
C SER A 175 11.86 -1.96 -3.35
N LEU A 176 12.70 -2.68 -2.61
CA LEU A 176 13.05 -4.05 -2.94
C LEU A 176 12.34 -5.06 -2.05
N GLY A 177 11.54 -5.93 -2.67
CA GLY A 177 11.05 -7.11 -2.00
C GLY A 177 12.21 -8.03 -1.62
N VAL A 178 12.46 -8.22 -0.32
CA VAL A 178 13.44 -9.17 0.24
C VAL A 178 12.71 -10.33 0.90
N GLN A 179 11.72 -10.02 1.74
CA GLN A 179 10.95 -10.85 2.66
C GLN A 179 11.76 -11.42 3.81
N THR A 180 12.87 -12.08 3.53
CA THR A 180 13.81 -12.65 4.50
C THR A 180 15.17 -12.81 3.83
N PHE A 181 16.25 -12.73 4.59
CA PHE A 181 17.61 -13.05 4.14
C PHE A 181 17.94 -14.53 4.36
N ASP A 182 17.10 -15.32 5.02
CA ASP A 182 17.33 -16.76 5.13
C ASP A 182 17.09 -17.48 3.80
N THR A 183 18.16 -18.05 3.24
CA THR A 183 18.12 -18.70 1.92
C THR A 183 17.17 -19.90 1.86
N ALA A 184 17.01 -20.66 2.94
CA ALA A 184 16.12 -21.82 2.95
C ALA A 184 14.65 -21.39 2.93
N VAL A 185 14.27 -20.42 3.76
CA VAL A 185 12.93 -19.83 3.77
C VAL A 185 12.64 -19.15 2.43
N ARG A 186 13.57 -18.36 1.89
CA ARG A 186 13.45 -17.71 0.57
C ARG A 186 13.10 -18.70 -0.55
N ARG A 187 13.86 -19.79 -0.66
CA ARG A 187 13.70 -20.80 -1.71
C ARG A 187 12.32 -21.48 -1.62
N ARG A 188 11.87 -21.81 -0.40
CA ARG A 188 10.52 -22.37 -0.16
C ARG A 188 9.39 -21.47 -0.67
N LEU A 189 9.59 -20.15 -0.66
CA LEU A 189 8.60 -19.16 -1.11
C LEU A 189 8.68 -18.83 -2.60
N GLY A 190 9.56 -19.50 -3.36
CA GLY A 190 9.76 -19.25 -4.79
C GLY A 190 10.71 -18.08 -5.11
N ARG A 191 11.54 -17.66 -4.15
CA ARG A 191 12.60 -16.66 -4.39
C ARG A 191 13.85 -17.35 -4.95
N LYS A 192 14.34 -16.83 -6.07
CA LYS A 192 15.45 -17.43 -6.84
C LYS A 192 16.84 -17.06 -6.29
N LEU A 193 17.05 -15.80 -5.93
CA LEU A 193 18.33 -15.32 -5.40
C LEU A 193 18.45 -15.65 -3.91
N ASP A 194 19.62 -16.10 -3.47
CA ASP A 194 19.90 -16.35 -2.06
C ASP A 194 19.99 -15.05 -1.24
N GLY A 195 20.07 -15.21 0.09
CA GLY A 195 20.12 -14.09 1.03
C GLY A 195 21.35 -13.21 0.89
N ALA A 196 22.53 -13.83 0.82
CA ALA A 196 23.81 -13.13 0.77
C ALA A 196 23.93 -12.26 -0.49
N ALA A 197 23.57 -12.81 -1.65
CA ALA A 197 23.56 -12.06 -2.90
C ALA A 197 22.48 -10.95 -2.91
N THR A 198 21.35 -11.15 -2.21
CA THR A 198 20.33 -10.10 -2.06
C THR A 198 20.84 -8.94 -1.19
N LEU A 199 21.52 -9.25 -0.08
CA LEU A 199 22.13 -8.24 0.78
C LEU A 199 23.26 -7.48 0.07
N ALA A 200 24.13 -8.20 -0.67
CA ALA A 200 25.17 -7.58 -1.47
C ALA A 200 24.57 -6.56 -2.46
N PHE A 201 23.53 -6.96 -3.20
CA PHE A 201 22.85 -6.06 -4.13
C PHE A 201 22.22 -4.83 -3.46
N LEU A 202 21.60 -4.99 -2.28
CA LEU A 202 21.06 -3.85 -1.52
C LEU A 202 22.17 -2.87 -1.12
N ASN A 203 23.30 -3.39 -0.63
CA ASN A 203 24.43 -2.57 -0.25
C ASN A 203 25.05 -1.85 -1.45
N ASP A 204 25.17 -2.55 -2.59
CA ASP A 204 25.67 -1.95 -3.83
C ASP A 204 24.76 -0.82 -4.32
N LEU A 205 23.43 -1.00 -4.26
CA LEU A 205 22.47 0.05 -4.59
C LEU A 205 22.57 1.25 -3.65
N ALA A 206 22.62 1.02 -2.34
CA ALA A 206 22.74 2.08 -1.36
C ALA A 206 24.07 2.83 -1.51
N ALA A 207 25.15 2.14 -1.87
CA ALA A 207 26.46 2.74 -2.10
C ALA A 207 26.51 3.66 -3.33
N LEU A 208 25.52 3.59 -4.24
CA LEU A 208 25.43 4.55 -5.35
C LEU A 208 25.06 5.96 -4.86
N ASP A 209 24.34 6.08 -3.73
CA ASP A 209 23.90 7.36 -3.15
C ASP A 209 23.14 8.25 -4.16
N ARG A 210 22.26 7.63 -4.95
CA ARG A 210 21.48 8.28 -6.02
C ARG A 210 19.98 8.35 -5.75
N ALA A 211 19.49 7.53 -4.81
CA ALA A 211 18.07 7.34 -4.53
C ALA A 211 17.89 6.75 -3.12
N SER A 212 16.73 6.97 -2.50
CA SER A 212 16.36 6.30 -1.26
C SER A 212 16.18 4.80 -1.54
N ILE A 213 16.92 3.95 -0.85
CA ILE A 213 16.84 2.50 -0.98
C ILE A 213 16.12 1.95 0.24
N VAL A 214 15.00 1.28 0.01
CA VAL A 214 14.26 0.57 1.05
C VAL A 214 14.08 -0.89 0.70
N CYS A 215 13.82 -1.72 1.71
CA CYS A 215 13.47 -3.11 1.49
C CYS A 215 12.19 -3.52 2.23
N ASP A 216 11.54 -4.57 1.73
CA ASP A 216 10.39 -5.17 2.38
C ASP A 216 10.78 -6.47 3.06
N LEU A 217 10.57 -6.55 4.37
CA LEU A 217 10.65 -7.79 5.16
C LEU A 217 9.26 -8.32 5.47
N MET A 218 9.17 -9.64 5.65
CA MET A 218 7.92 -10.31 6.00
C MET A 218 8.15 -11.20 7.23
N TYR A 219 7.29 -11.05 8.23
CA TYR A 219 7.29 -11.87 9.43
C TYR A 219 6.13 -12.87 9.42
N GLY A 220 6.34 -13.99 10.11
CA GLY A 220 5.39 -15.10 10.21
C GLY A 220 5.44 -16.09 9.05
N LEU A 221 6.54 -16.16 8.31
CA LEU A 221 6.72 -17.06 7.17
C LEU A 221 6.83 -18.54 7.59
N PRO A 222 6.37 -19.51 6.77
CA PRO A 222 6.62 -20.94 6.99
C PRO A 222 8.09 -21.30 7.19
N GLY A 223 8.41 -21.78 8.40
CA GLY A 223 9.76 -22.18 8.78
C GLY A 223 10.71 -21.02 9.11
N GLN A 224 10.19 -19.80 9.28
CA GLN A 224 10.92 -18.67 9.83
C GLN A 224 10.88 -18.75 11.35
N THR A 225 12.01 -19.08 11.96
CA THR A 225 12.13 -19.07 13.43
C THR A 225 12.37 -17.65 13.93
N ARG A 226 12.25 -17.45 15.25
CA ARG A 226 12.55 -16.18 15.88
C ARG A 226 14.02 -15.76 15.69
N GLU A 227 14.95 -16.71 15.66
CA GLU A 227 16.37 -16.46 15.40
C GLU A 227 16.61 -16.00 13.96
N ILE A 228 15.89 -16.59 12.99
CA ILE A 228 15.93 -16.12 11.59
C ILE A 228 15.39 -14.69 11.51
N TRP A 229 14.24 -14.43 12.17
CA TRP A 229 13.65 -13.09 12.19
C TRP A 229 14.60 -12.05 12.80
N ARG A 230 15.21 -12.37 13.94
CA ARG A 230 16.20 -11.49 14.58
C ARG A 230 17.40 -11.20 13.67
N ARG A 231 17.92 -12.23 12.99
CA ARG A 231 19.01 -12.04 12.03
C ARG A 231 18.59 -11.13 10.88
N ASP A 232 17.36 -11.25 10.38
CA ASP A 232 16.86 -10.42 9.29
C ASP A 232 16.80 -8.93 9.67
N ILE A 233 16.31 -8.62 10.87
CA ILE A 233 16.25 -7.23 11.37
C ILE A 233 17.64 -6.66 11.70
N GLU A 234 18.54 -7.46 12.27
CA GLU A 234 19.96 -7.09 12.48
C GLU A 234 20.67 -6.84 11.15
N THR A 235 20.38 -7.64 10.13
CA THR A 235 20.91 -7.45 8.77
C THR A 235 20.46 -6.12 8.19
N VAL A 236 19.19 -5.75 8.34
CA VAL A 236 18.69 -4.43 7.92
C VAL A 236 19.37 -3.31 8.69
N ALA A 237 19.43 -3.41 10.02
CA ALA A 237 20.01 -2.37 10.87
C ALA A 237 21.51 -2.13 10.57
N SER A 238 22.25 -3.18 10.22
CA SER A 238 23.66 -3.10 9.84
C SER A 238 23.91 -2.71 8.37
N SER A 239 22.88 -2.74 7.52
CA SER A 239 22.97 -2.32 6.13
C SER A 239 22.92 -0.79 5.96
N ARG A 240 23.30 -0.31 4.78
CA ARG A 240 23.31 1.13 4.43
C ARG A 240 21.97 1.65 3.87
N ILE A 241 20.91 0.84 3.90
CA ILE A 241 19.62 1.23 3.31
C ILE A 241 18.92 2.30 4.17
N ASP A 242 18.12 3.11 3.50
CA ASP A 242 17.40 4.26 4.08
C ASP A 242 16.10 3.85 4.78
N GLY A 243 15.60 2.63 4.57
CA GLY A 243 14.35 2.21 5.23
C GLY A 243 13.98 0.75 5.03
N VAL A 244 12.97 0.33 5.80
CA VAL A 244 12.41 -1.02 5.76
C VAL A 244 10.90 -1.00 6.00
N THR A 245 10.16 -1.80 5.23
CA THR A 245 8.75 -2.09 5.48
C THR A 245 8.58 -3.49 6.07
N LEU A 246 7.84 -3.60 7.17
CA LEU A 246 7.54 -4.85 7.85
C LEU A 246 6.11 -5.30 7.54
N TYR A 247 5.97 -6.40 6.81
CA TYR A 247 4.68 -7.00 6.49
C TYR A 247 4.41 -8.26 7.31
N ALA A 248 3.23 -8.36 7.91
CA ALA A 248 2.74 -9.66 8.37
C ALA A 248 2.43 -10.54 7.17
N LEU A 249 2.78 -11.82 7.25
CA LEU A 249 2.30 -12.79 6.27
C LEU A 249 0.78 -12.90 6.35
N ASN A 250 0.12 -12.61 5.23
CA ASN A 250 -1.27 -12.97 4.99
C ASN A 250 -1.35 -14.26 4.15
N ILE A 251 -2.16 -15.21 4.59
CA ILE A 251 -2.43 -16.45 3.84
C ILE A 251 -3.75 -16.32 3.09
N PHE A 252 -3.68 -16.20 1.77
CA PHE A 252 -4.87 -16.17 0.92
C PHE A 252 -5.50 -17.56 0.83
N ARG A 253 -6.77 -17.68 1.23
CA ARG A 253 -7.54 -18.92 1.12
C ARG A 253 -7.53 -19.44 -0.32
N GLY A 254 -7.18 -20.72 -0.49
CA GLY A 254 -7.07 -21.35 -1.81
C GLY A 254 -5.84 -20.94 -2.62
N GLY A 255 -5.01 -20.02 -2.11
CA GLY A 255 -3.76 -19.62 -2.74
C GLY A 255 -2.67 -20.71 -2.67
N PRO A 256 -1.58 -20.58 -3.45
CA PRO A 256 -0.51 -21.58 -3.50
C PRO A 256 0.11 -21.87 -2.14
N LEU A 257 0.39 -20.84 -1.33
CA LEU A 257 0.95 -21.03 0.00
C LEU A 257 0.01 -21.83 0.92
N ALA A 258 -1.27 -21.47 0.95
CA ALA A 258 -2.28 -22.18 1.74
C ALA A 258 -2.34 -23.65 1.36
N LYS A 259 -2.32 -23.95 0.05
CA LYS A 259 -2.28 -25.32 -0.46
C LYS A 259 -0.99 -26.04 -0.08
N SER A 260 0.17 -25.40 -0.19
CA SER A 260 1.44 -26.02 0.19
C SER A 260 1.53 -26.36 1.68
N ILE A 261 0.93 -25.54 2.56
CA ILE A 261 0.84 -25.83 4.00
C ILE A 261 -0.16 -26.96 4.25
N ALA A 262 -1.34 -26.91 3.63
CA ALA A 262 -2.37 -27.95 3.79
C ALA A 262 -1.92 -29.32 3.27
N ASP A 263 -1.10 -29.35 2.21
CA ASP A 263 -0.49 -30.56 1.67
C ASP A 263 0.77 -31.00 2.45
N GLU A 264 1.10 -30.36 3.58
CA GLU A 264 2.29 -30.63 4.43
C GLU A 264 3.65 -30.48 3.69
N LYS A 265 3.66 -29.81 2.52
CA LYS A 265 4.88 -29.53 1.76
C LYS A 265 5.70 -28.39 2.38
N LEU A 266 5.03 -27.54 3.16
CA LEU A 266 5.64 -26.48 3.94
C LEU A 266 5.14 -26.58 5.39
N PRO A 267 5.97 -26.20 6.38
CA PRO A 267 5.52 -26.12 7.76
C PRO A 267 4.42 -25.05 7.92
N PRO A 268 3.68 -25.06 9.04
CA PRO A 268 2.77 -23.97 9.37
C PRO A 268 3.46 -22.61 9.37
N ALA A 269 2.69 -21.58 9.02
CA ALA A 269 3.08 -20.19 9.27
C ALA A 269 2.86 -19.83 10.75
N ALA A 270 3.46 -18.73 11.19
CA ALA A 270 3.28 -18.26 12.55
C ALA A 270 1.82 -17.87 12.83
N LEU A 271 1.36 -18.15 14.05
CA LEU A 271 0.07 -17.71 14.55
C LEU A 271 0.07 -16.19 14.77
N VAL A 272 -1.14 -15.60 14.91
CA VAL A 272 -1.27 -14.15 15.06
C VAL A 272 -0.54 -13.61 16.30
N GLY A 273 -0.55 -14.35 17.42
CA GLY A 273 0.21 -13.97 18.62
C GLY A 273 1.73 -13.98 18.40
N GLU A 274 2.26 -14.96 17.66
CA GLU A 274 3.69 -15.01 17.30
C GLU A 274 4.05 -13.88 16.33
N GLN A 275 3.19 -13.58 15.36
CA GLN A 275 3.34 -12.43 14.47
C GLN A 275 3.37 -11.11 15.25
N ALA A 276 2.54 -10.97 16.29
CA ALA A 276 2.51 -9.80 17.16
C ALA A 276 3.85 -9.61 17.90
N GLN A 277 4.40 -10.69 18.45
CA GLN A 277 5.71 -10.68 19.12
C GLN A 277 6.84 -10.33 18.15
N MET A 278 6.84 -10.92 16.95
CA MET A 278 7.82 -10.59 15.90
C MET A 278 7.75 -9.12 15.48
N TYR A 279 6.54 -8.58 15.35
CA TYR A 279 6.35 -7.16 15.03
C TYR A 279 6.94 -6.25 16.10
N VAL A 280 6.63 -6.49 17.37
CA VAL A 280 7.13 -5.66 18.48
C VAL A 280 8.64 -5.76 18.60
N GLU A 281 9.20 -6.98 18.52
CA GLU A 281 10.65 -7.20 18.54
C GLU A 281 11.36 -6.38 17.45
N ALA A 282 10.85 -6.41 16.22
CA ALA A 282 11.44 -5.63 15.13
C ALA A 282 11.26 -4.13 15.31
N ALA A 283 10.06 -3.68 15.70
CA ALA A 283 9.76 -2.27 15.86
C ALA A 283 10.58 -1.62 16.98
N GLU A 284 10.77 -2.32 18.10
CA GLU A 284 11.59 -1.84 19.22
C GLU A 284 13.08 -1.85 18.86
N PHE A 285 13.57 -2.95 18.26
CA PHE A 285 14.95 -3.05 17.83
C PHE A 285 15.33 -1.99 16.80
N LEU A 286 14.53 -1.81 15.74
CA LEU A 286 14.82 -0.81 14.70
C LEU A 286 14.82 0.62 15.28
N VAL A 287 13.91 0.93 16.21
CA VAL A 287 13.92 2.24 16.88
C VAL A 287 15.17 2.43 17.75
N ALA A 288 15.61 1.38 18.46
CA ALA A 288 16.86 1.43 19.23
C ALA A 288 18.09 1.64 18.32
N GLU A 289 18.05 1.11 17.10
CA GLU A 289 19.07 1.29 16.05
C GLU A 289 18.92 2.62 15.26
N GLY A 290 18.07 3.53 15.73
CA GLY A 290 17.95 4.89 15.18
C GLY A 290 16.99 5.04 14.00
N PHE A 291 16.17 4.02 13.70
CA PHE A 291 15.08 4.19 12.73
C PHE A 291 13.90 4.92 13.36
N ARG A 292 13.27 5.79 12.57
CA ARG A 292 11.99 6.41 12.89
C ARG A 292 10.87 5.61 12.23
N GLN A 293 9.88 5.21 13.02
CA GLN A 293 8.66 4.61 12.47
C GLN A 293 7.80 5.71 11.82
N VAL A 294 7.65 5.66 10.50
CA VAL A 294 6.90 6.68 9.73
C VAL A 294 5.48 6.25 9.37
N SER A 295 5.22 4.93 9.39
CA SER A 295 3.87 4.39 9.39
C SER A 295 3.81 3.09 10.19
N GLN A 296 2.64 2.45 10.28
CA GLN A 296 2.48 1.20 11.03
C GLN A 296 3.54 0.15 10.66
N SER A 297 3.84 0.02 9.36
CA SER A 297 4.75 -0.97 8.82
C SER A 297 6.10 -0.41 8.40
N HIS A 298 6.24 0.91 8.16
CA HIS A 298 7.43 1.47 7.52
C HIS A 298 8.33 2.23 8.50
N PHE A 299 9.64 1.95 8.43
CA PHE A 299 10.69 2.53 9.25
C PHE A 299 11.72 3.18 8.36
N ALA A 300 12.03 4.44 8.62
CA ALA A 300 12.99 5.24 7.86
C ALA A 300 14.22 5.55 8.72
N ARG A 301 15.40 5.59 8.10
CA ARG A 301 16.65 6.05 8.68
C ARG A 301 17.01 7.39 8.06
N GLY A 302 17.13 8.42 8.90
CA GLY A 302 17.36 9.79 8.42
C GLY A 302 16.16 10.35 7.64
N ASP A 303 16.43 11.38 6.85
CA ASP A 303 15.40 12.18 6.14
C ASP A 303 15.29 11.86 4.65
N HIS A 304 16.17 11.00 4.13
CA HIS A 304 16.19 10.60 2.72
C HIS A 304 14.96 9.76 2.35
N GLU A 305 14.55 8.86 3.24
CA GLU A 305 13.33 8.06 3.08
C GLU A 305 12.08 8.81 3.57
N ARG A 306 11.21 9.20 2.62
CA ARG A 306 10.02 10.04 2.87
C ARG A 306 8.70 9.28 2.76
N ASN A 307 8.69 8.16 2.03
CA ASN A 307 7.53 7.31 1.79
C ASN A 307 6.28 8.08 1.31
N ARG A 308 6.46 9.07 0.42
CA ARG A 308 5.41 10.04 0.06
C ARG A 308 4.19 9.37 -0.53
N TYR A 309 4.37 8.42 -1.45
CA TYR A 309 3.24 7.73 -2.09
C TYR A 309 2.37 7.00 -1.07
N ASN A 310 2.97 6.13 -0.25
CA ASN A 310 2.22 5.30 0.70
C ASN A 310 1.54 6.14 1.78
N SER A 311 2.17 7.22 2.22
CA SER A 311 1.55 8.17 3.15
C SER A 311 0.42 8.96 2.49
N GLY A 312 0.59 9.38 1.23
CA GLY A 312 -0.41 10.12 0.45
C GLY A 312 -1.69 9.32 0.23
N ILE A 313 -1.58 8.07 -0.24
CA ILE A 313 -2.76 7.21 -0.45
C ILE A 313 -3.53 6.97 0.86
N LYS A 314 -2.84 6.88 2.01
CA LYS A 314 -3.47 6.74 3.34
C LYS A 314 -4.20 8.01 3.78
N ARG A 315 -3.72 9.19 3.37
CA ARG A 315 -4.42 10.48 3.52
C ARG A 315 -5.60 10.65 2.55
N GLY A 316 -5.78 9.74 1.60
CA GLY A 316 -6.87 9.80 0.63
C GLY A 316 -6.66 10.84 -0.48
N VAL A 317 -5.42 11.22 -0.78
CA VAL A 317 -5.13 12.10 -1.94
C VAL A 317 -5.66 11.47 -3.23
N PRO A 318 -6.01 12.28 -4.25
CA PRO A 318 -6.31 11.74 -5.58
C PRO A 318 -5.17 10.86 -6.07
N CYS A 319 -5.51 9.71 -6.67
CA CYS A 319 -4.55 8.76 -7.21
C CYS A 319 -4.91 8.47 -8.67
N ILE A 320 -4.06 8.91 -9.59
CA ILE A 320 -4.25 8.76 -11.03
C ILE A 320 -3.59 7.44 -11.48
N PRO A 321 -4.34 6.45 -11.99
CA PRO A 321 -3.81 5.15 -12.34
C PRO A 321 -3.44 5.05 -13.83
N PHE A 322 -2.32 4.40 -14.13
CA PHE A 322 -1.92 4.03 -15.48
C PHE A 322 -1.54 2.56 -15.60
N GLY A 323 -1.85 1.98 -16.76
CA GLY A 323 -1.55 0.59 -17.07
C GLY A 323 -2.66 -0.39 -16.66
N PRO A 324 -2.51 -1.66 -17.08
CA PRO A 324 -3.51 -2.71 -16.88
C PRO A 324 -3.66 -3.05 -15.41
N GLY A 325 -4.90 -3.15 -14.93
CA GLY A 325 -5.22 -3.47 -13.54
C GLY A 325 -4.89 -2.38 -12.51
N ALA A 326 -4.40 -1.21 -12.94
CA ALA A 326 -4.15 -0.09 -12.06
C ALA A 326 -5.47 0.45 -11.47
N GLY A 327 -5.48 0.75 -10.17
CA GLY A 327 -6.63 1.32 -9.46
C GLY A 327 -6.35 2.75 -9.04
N GLY A 328 -7.37 3.60 -9.12
CA GLY A 328 -7.26 5.01 -8.77
C GLY A 328 -8.55 5.59 -8.21
N GLN A 329 -8.45 6.85 -7.79
CA GLN A 329 -9.57 7.60 -7.21
C GLN A 329 -9.40 9.10 -7.39
N ALA A 330 -10.50 9.80 -7.63
CA ALA A 330 -10.61 11.25 -7.69
C ALA A 330 -12.08 11.66 -7.66
N HIS A 331 -12.38 12.86 -7.14
CA HIS A 331 -13.73 13.47 -7.21
C HIS A 331 -14.88 12.54 -6.76
N GLY A 332 -14.67 11.77 -5.68
CA GLY A 332 -15.68 10.86 -5.12
C GLY A 332 -15.92 9.59 -5.95
N VAL A 333 -15.12 9.34 -6.99
CA VAL A 333 -15.17 8.12 -7.80
C VAL A 333 -13.86 7.37 -7.64
N ARG A 334 -13.95 6.05 -7.51
CA ARG A 334 -12.81 5.14 -7.60
C ARG A 334 -13.03 4.14 -8.72
N TRP A 335 -11.98 3.77 -9.42
CA TRP A 335 -12.06 2.87 -10.56
C TRP A 335 -10.82 1.99 -10.67
N SER A 336 -10.92 0.96 -11.50
CA SER A 336 -9.80 0.11 -11.88
C SER A 336 -9.76 -0.09 -13.38
N ASN A 337 -8.57 -0.05 -13.95
CA ASN A 337 -8.34 -0.36 -15.35
C ASN A 337 -8.52 -1.87 -15.60
N LEU A 338 -8.89 -2.24 -16.83
CA LEU A 338 -8.92 -3.64 -17.27
C LEU A 338 -7.56 -4.31 -17.02
N VAL A 339 -7.60 -5.52 -16.45
CA VAL A 339 -6.40 -6.31 -16.15
C VAL A 339 -5.88 -6.99 -17.42
N SER A 340 -6.80 -7.47 -18.27
CA SER A 340 -6.46 -8.11 -19.53
C SER A 340 -5.93 -7.07 -20.53
N ILE A 341 -4.71 -7.29 -21.00
CA ILE A 341 -4.05 -6.41 -21.97
C ILE A 341 -4.79 -6.45 -23.31
N ASP A 342 -5.28 -7.62 -23.72
CA ASP A 342 -5.96 -7.77 -25.00
C ASP A 342 -7.35 -7.14 -24.98
N GLU A 343 -8.12 -7.33 -23.90
CA GLU A 343 -9.42 -6.66 -23.73
C GLU A 343 -9.26 -5.14 -23.67
N ARG A 344 -8.22 -4.65 -22.99
CA ARG A 344 -7.88 -3.22 -22.94
C ARG A 344 -7.57 -2.67 -24.34
N LYS A 345 -6.79 -3.38 -25.15
CA LYS A 345 -6.50 -2.98 -26.54
C LYS A 345 -7.77 -2.95 -27.39
N ALA A 346 -8.63 -3.96 -27.27
CA ALA A 346 -9.91 -4.02 -27.98
C ALA A 346 -10.82 -2.84 -27.58
N ALA A 347 -10.99 -2.60 -26.28
CA ALA A 347 -11.79 -1.47 -25.78
C ALA A 347 -11.29 -0.12 -26.33
N LYS A 348 -9.97 0.12 -26.29
CA LYS A 348 -9.37 1.35 -26.86
C LYS A 348 -9.63 1.48 -28.36
N ALA A 349 -9.51 0.38 -29.13
CA ALA A 349 -9.76 0.39 -30.57
C ALA A 349 -11.23 0.70 -30.92
N GLU A 350 -12.16 0.37 -30.03
CA GLU A 350 -13.59 0.67 -30.15
C GLU A 350 -13.98 2.05 -29.56
N GLY A 351 -13.01 2.84 -29.09
CA GLY A 351 -13.26 4.14 -28.46
C GLY A 351 -13.92 4.05 -27.08
N GLN A 352 -13.84 2.87 -26.44
CA GLN A 352 -14.39 2.64 -25.10
C GLN A 352 -13.31 2.85 -24.02
N ALA A 353 -13.75 3.35 -22.85
CA ALA A 353 -12.86 3.50 -21.71
C ALA A 353 -12.39 2.11 -21.21
N PRO A 354 -11.07 1.86 -21.06
CA PRO A 354 -10.54 0.54 -20.69
C PRO A 354 -10.63 0.28 -19.17
N ILE A 355 -11.83 0.37 -18.61
CA ILE A 355 -12.10 0.23 -17.18
C ILE A 355 -12.77 -1.11 -16.86
N ALA A 356 -12.34 -1.78 -15.80
CA ALA A 356 -12.95 -3.00 -15.29
C ALA A 356 -14.19 -2.72 -14.41
N GLY A 357 -14.24 -1.54 -13.80
CA GLY A 357 -15.35 -1.13 -12.96
C GLY A 357 -15.07 0.18 -12.22
N ALA A 358 -16.13 0.79 -11.72
CA ALA A 358 -16.09 2.00 -10.93
C ALA A 358 -17.06 1.93 -9.74
N SER A 359 -16.79 2.71 -8.71
CA SER A 359 -17.69 2.87 -7.56
C SER A 359 -17.66 4.29 -7.03
N ARG A 360 -18.79 4.74 -6.47
CA ARG A 360 -18.90 5.99 -5.73
C ARG A 360 -18.37 5.78 -4.34
N MET A 361 -17.52 6.69 -3.90
CA MET A 361 -16.95 6.70 -2.55
C MET A 361 -18.03 7.13 -1.55
N PRO A 362 -18.01 6.63 -0.31
CA PRO A 362 -18.99 7.02 0.69
C PRO A 362 -18.86 8.50 1.04
N PRO A 363 -19.95 9.18 1.44
CA PRO A 363 -19.89 10.57 1.92
C PRO A 363 -18.89 10.78 3.07
N ALA A 364 -18.75 9.77 3.93
CA ALA A 364 -17.82 9.78 5.06
C ALA A 364 -16.34 9.53 4.69
N TYR A 365 -15.99 9.45 3.40
CA TYR A 365 -14.64 9.07 2.96
C TYR A 365 -13.55 9.98 3.53
N ALA A 366 -13.77 11.30 3.59
CA ALA A 366 -12.78 12.22 4.14
C ALA A 366 -12.43 11.91 5.60
N ALA A 367 -13.45 11.58 6.41
CA ALA A 367 -13.24 11.17 7.80
C ALA A 367 -12.58 9.78 7.89
N GLN A 368 -12.94 8.85 7.00
CA GLN A 368 -12.28 7.55 6.89
C GLN A 368 -10.78 7.68 6.56
N ALA A 369 -10.43 8.55 5.62
CA ALA A 369 -9.05 8.85 5.24
C ALA A 369 -8.28 9.50 6.39
N ALA A 370 -8.88 10.45 7.11
CA ALA A 370 -8.26 11.06 8.30
C ALA A 370 -7.95 10.04 9.40
N ILE A 371 -8.87 9.09 9.64
CA ILE A 371 -8.67 7.98 10.59
C ILE A 371 -7.53 7.08 10.16
N THR A 372 -7.55 6.63 8.90
CA THR A 372 -6.50 5.76 8.37
C THR A 372 -5.15 6.44 8.46
N ALA A 373 -5.03 7.69 8.00
CA ALA A 373 -3.79 8.44 8.06
C ALA A 373 -3.27 8.64 9.48
N GLY A 374 -4.14 9.03 10.43
CA GLY A 374 -3.75 9.25 11.82
C GLY A 374 -3.29 7.97 12.51
N LEU A 375 -4.06 6.89 12.37
CA LEU A 375 -3.70 5.59 12.93
C LEU A 375 -2.42 5.03 12.31
N GLU A 376 -2.26 5.14 10.99
CA GLU A 376 -1.03 4.72 10.31
C GLU A 376 0.19 5.52 10.77
N ALA A 377 0.05 6.81 11.05
CA ALA A 377 1.10 7.65 11.63
C ALA A 377 1.33 7.40 13.13
N GLY A 378 0.52 6.55 13.78
CA GLY A 378 0.58 6.25 15.21
C GLY A 378 -0.08 7.31 16.12
N SER A 379 -0.68 8.35 15.54
CA SER A 379 -1.38 9.41 16.28
C SER A 379 -2.59 9.93 15.50
N LEU A 380 -3.77 9.76 16.08
CA LEU A 380 -5.05 10.20 15.53
C LEU A 380 -5.58 11.42 16.31
N PRO A 381 -5.57 12.63 15.72
CA PRO A 381 -6.27 13.79 16.28
C PRO A 381 -7.78 13.59 16.15
N ILE A 382 -8.47 13.39 17.28
CA ILE A 382 -9.90 13.04 17.30
C ILE A 382 -10.74 14.25 16.88
N ASP A 383 -10.32 15.44 17.28
CA ASP A 383 -10.91 16.73 16.95
C ASP A 383 -10.92 17.01 15.44
N VAL A 384 -9.85 16.65 14.73
CA VAL A 384 -9.79 16.78 13.26
C VAL A 384 -10.82 15.87 12.59
N VAL A 385 -10.98 14.64 13.06
CA VAL A 385 -11.99 13.73 12.50
C VAL A 385 -13.40 14.20 12.85
N ASP A 386 -13.63 14.68 14.08
CA ASP A 386 -14.93 15.20 14.51
C ASP A 386 -15.32 16.48 13.76
N ALA A 387 -14.37 17.34 13.40
CA ALA A 387 -14.62 18.50 12.55
C ALA A 387 -15.09 18.10 11.14
N ILE A 388 -14.61 16.97 10.61
CA ILE A 388 -15.03 16.43 9.31
C ILE A 388 -16.38 15.69 9.43
N ALA A 389 -16.59 14.96 10.53
CA ALA A 389 -17.79 14.18 10.81
C ALA A 389 -18.30 14.46 12.24
N PRO A 390 -19.11 15.52 12.43
CA PRO A 390 -19.58 15.93 13.75
C PRO A 390 -20.29 14.83 14.53
N GLY A 391 -19.87 14.60 15.77
CA GLY A 391 -20.39 13.53 16.63
C GLY A 391 -19.56 12.26 16.61
N PHE A 392 -18.51 12.19 15.78
CA PHE A 392 -17.52 11.12 15.79
C PHE A 392 -16.88 10.94 17.16
N ALA A 393 -16.44 12.01 17.82
CA ALA A 393 -15.76 11.92 19.11
C ALA A 393 -16.64 11.21 20.15
N ARG A 394 -17.93 11.56 20.19
CA ARG A 394 -18.92 10.91 21.05
C ARG A 394 -19.15 9.45 20.68
N ALA A 395 -19.26 9.14 19.38
CA ALA A 395 -19.49 7.78 18.90
C ALA A 395 -18.28 6.86 19.13
N ALA A 396 -17.06 7.40 19.05
CA ALA A 396 -15.81 6.66 19.23
C ALA A 396 -15.39 6.52 20.70
N ALA A 397 -15.87 7.39 21.60
CA ALA A 397 -15.47 7.41 23.01
C ALA A 397 -15.51 6.04 23.70
N PRO A 398 -16.58 5.21 23.57
CA PRO A 398 -16.60 3.89 24.20
C PRO A 398 -15.44 2.98 23.77
N LEU A 399 -15.11 2.99 22.47
CA LEU A 399 -13.99 2.22 21.92
C LEU A 399 -12.66 2.74 22.45
N LEU A 400 -12.45 4.05 22.43
CA LEU A 400 -11.22 4.68 22.89
C LEU A 400 -10.96 4.44 24.38
N ASP A 401 -12.01 4.50 25.21
CA ASP A 401 -11.94 4.20 26.64
C ASP A 401 -11.57 2.72 26.87
N ASN A 402 -12.24 1.81 26.16
CA ASN A 402 -11.94 0.38 26.23
C ASN A 402 -10.50 0.06 25.77
N TRP A 403 -10.06 0.62 24.65
CA TRP A 403 -8.71 0.39 24.12
C TRP A 403 -7.63 1.00 25.00
N THR A 404 -7.91 2.13 25.65
CA THR A 404 -7.00 2.72 26.64
C THR A 404 -6.89 1.82 27.86
N ALA A 405 -8.01 1.35 28.42
CA ALA A 405 -8.03 0.41 29.53
C ALA A 405 -7.35 -0.93 29.20
N ALA A 406 -7.48 -1.39 27.95
CA ALA A 406 -6.85 -2.61 27.46
C ALA A 406 -5.35 -2.44 27.14
N GLY A 407 -4.80 -1.22 27.09
CA GLY A 407 -3.40 -0.98 26.78
C GLY A 407 -3.06 -0.95 25.28
N LEU A 408 -4.06 -0.78 24.40
CA LEU A 408 -3.84 -0.59 22.95
C LEU A 408 -3.49 0.85 22.58
N GLY A 409 -3.74 1.81 23.45
CA GLY A 409 -3.40 3.21 23.21
C GLY A 409 -3.64 4.08 24.42
N ARG A 410 -3.54 5.39 24.22
CA ARG A 410 -3.94 6.41 25.19
C ARG A 410 -4.53 7.60 24.48
N VAL A 411 -5.51 8.24 25.10
CA VAL A 411 -6.01 9.55 24.67
C VAL A 411 -5.36 10.62 25.52
N ASP A 412 -4.66 11.57 24.89
CA ASP A 412 -4.04 12.72 25.56
C ASP A 412 -4.23 13.97 24.70
N GLY A 413 -4.73 15.05 25.30
CA GLY A 413 -5.00 16.31 24.61
C GLY A 413 -5.88 16.19 23.36
N GLY A 414 -6.86 15.28 23.36
CA GLY A 414 -7.73 15.03 22.19
C GLY A 414 -7.08 14.19 21.08
N VAL A 415 -5.90 13.61 21.32
CA VAL A 415 -5.19 12.75 20.37
C VAL A 415 -5.12 11.32 20.89
N PHE A 416 -5.60 10.36 20.11
CA PHE A 416 -5.37 8.94 20.39
C PHE A 416 -3.99 8.51 19.86
N ARG A 417 -3.14 7.97 20.73
CA ARG A 417 -1.82 7.45 20.39
C ARG A 417 -1.76 5.95 20.65
N ALA A 418 -1.50 5.17 19.60
CA ALA A 418 -1.42 3.72 19.71
C ALA A 418 -0.15 3.30 20.47
N THR A 419 -0.27 2.27 21.32
CA THR A 419 0.91 1.54 21.84
C THR A 419 1.44 0.59 20.77
N ARG A 420 2.58 -0.06 21.01
CA ARG A 420 3.11 -1.11 20.12
C ARG A 420 2.08 -2.21 19.82
N ALA A 421 1.32 -2.62 20.84
CA ALA A 421 0.21 -3.56 20.69
C ALA A 421 -0.90 -2.98 19.80
N GLY A 422 -1.36 -1.75 20.06
CA GLY A 422 -2.37 -1.10 19.21
C GLY A 422 -1.92 -0.93 17.76
N THR A 423 -0.63 -0.62 17.54
CA THR A 423 -0.04 -0.50 16.21
C THR A 423 0.00 -1.84 15.47
N PHE A 424 0.21 -2.97 16.16
CA PHE A 424 0.04 -4.29 15.53
C PHE A 424 -1.41 -4.54 15.10
N TRP A 425 -2.36 -4.17 15.96
CA TRP A 425 -3.80 -4.31 15.74
C TRP A 425 -4.44 -3.17 14.94
N ILE A 426 -3.65 -2.35 14.23
CA ILE A 426 -4.14 -1.09 13.66
C ILE A 426 -5.36 -1.27 12.77
N THR A 427 -5.45 -2.38 12.02
CA THR A 427 -6.54 -2.62 11.08
C THR A 427 -7.85 -2.93 11.80
N ASN A 428 -7.80 -3.54 12.98
CA ASN A 428 -8.95 -3.72 13.87
C ASN A 428 -9.38 -2.36 14.45
N LEU A 429 -8.43 -1.54 14.90
CA LEU A 429 -8.71 -0.19 15.41
C LEU A 429 -9.36 0.69 14.33
N THR A 430 -8.83 0.69 13.11
CA THR A 430 -9.43 1.37 11.97
C THR A 430 -10.84 0.87 11.70
N GLY A 431 -11.07 -0.45 11.74
CA GLY A 431 -12.40 -1.05 11.57
C GLY A 431 -13.40 -0.59 12.65
N GLY A 432 -12.97 -0.53 13.91
CA GLY A 432 -13.79 -0.06 15.01
C GLY A 432 -14.16 1.42 14.90
N LEU A 433 -13.18 2.27 14.57
CA LEU A 433 -13.44 3.69 14.36
C LEU A 433 -14.34 3.93 13.14
N TYR A 434 -14.19 3.15 12.07
CA TYR A 434 -15.12 3.18 10.95
C TYR A 434 -16.54 2.76 11.34
N ALA A 435 -16.69 1.76 12.22
CA ALA A 435 -18.00 1.39 12.76
C ALA A 435 -18.59 2.50 13.65
N ALA A 436 -17.75 3.26 14.38
CA ALA A 436 -18.19 4.43 15.12
C ALA A 436 -18.68 5.56 14.19
N LEU A 437 -18.05 5.75 13.02
CA LEU A 437 -18.54 6.70 12.00
C LEU A 437 -19.92 6.31 11.50
N ASP A 438 -20.11 5.03 11.18
CA ASP A 438 -21.39 4.52 10.68
C ASP A 438 -22.52 4.67 11.73
N ALA A 439 -22.18 4.76 13.01
CA ALA A 439 -23.13 4.93 14.10
C ALA A 439 -23.54 6.40 14.35
N ILE A 440 -22.90 7.37 13.68
CA ILE A 440 -23.28 8.78 13.78
C ILE A 440 -24.68 8.94 13.16
N PRO A 441 -25.67 9.46 13.90
CA PRO A 441 -27.00 9.70 13.34
C PRO A 441 -26.89 10.69 12.17
N HIS A 442 -27.22 10.26 10.96
CA HIS A 442 -27.39 11.18 9.86
C HIS A 442 -28.66 11.99 10.11
N THR A 443 -28.53 13.27 10.46
CA THR A 443 -29.63 14.21 10.26
C THR A 443 -29.90 14.24 8.76
N VAL A 444 -30.95 13.56 8.32
CA VAL A 444 -31.48 13.71 6.97
C VAL A 444 -31.91 15.17 6.84
N THR A 445 -31.06 16.00 6.25
CA THR A 445 -31.52 17.27 5.69
C THR A 445 -32.34 16.90 4.47
N ALA A 446 -33.65 16.78 4.69
CA ALA A 446 -34.64 16.70 3.63
C ALA A 446 -34.63 18.03 2.87
N THR A 447 -33.75 18.16 1.88
CA THR A 447 -33.83 19.14 0.79
C THR A 447 -32.82 18.76 -0.28
N GLU A 448 -33.24 17.88 -1.19
CA GLU A 448 -32.86 17.88 -2.61
C GLU A 448 -33.85 16.96 -3.37
N GLU A 449 -35.15 17.14 -3.11
CA GLU A 449 -36.11 17.18 -4.22
C GLU A 449 -36.13 18.65 -4.64
N ILE A 450 -35.62 18.96 -5.84
CA ILE A 450 -36.14 19.96 -6.79
C ILE A 450 -35.37 19.80 -8.10
N ALA A 451 -36.15 19.52 -9.15
CA ALA A 451 -35.92 19.61 -10.61
C ALA A 451 -35.10 18.51 -11.30
#